data_AF-A0A9P5H5H7-F1
#
_entry.id   AF-A0A9P5H5H7-F1
#
_cell.length_a   1.000
_cell.length_b   1.000
_cell.length_c   1.000
_cell.angle_alpha   90.00
_cell.angle_beta   90.00
_cell.angle_gamma   90.00
#
_symmetry.space_group_name_H-M   'P 1'
#
loop_
_entity.id
_entity.type
_entity.pdbx_description
1 polymer ?
#
loop_
_entity_poly.entity_id
_entity_poly.type
_entity_poly.pdbx_seq_one_letter_code
_entity_poly.pdbx_strand_id
1 'polypeptide(L)'
;MFTQQAGQVFKEWTVPRSQLSEQAERNSANWSRRRPYPTFTARGTRGPRPLVDMAINVVAENIGDVAVGHLDGLPKSLLWRIWRFLEARGVCLHAWKLFSKLLLEEDDEKTLGLYRFRQHICRPGDNLTRYTQPLTSPNVEFITHFVLTGGCAFTTHDLLCLAAMPNLGALELIQPADEQRGNFPRVSDGLIRGWTEMDDPFPLLRILRIWGDEHTSQNSLYSVSKFPSLALLPVALLDALCTP
;
A
#
# COMPACT_ATOMS: atom_id res chain seq x y z
N MET A 1 -8.43 -7.37 54.55
CA MET A 1 -8.91 -6.02 54.23
C MET A 1 -7.88 -5.37 53.30
N PHE A 2 -8.17 -5.29 52.00
CA PHE A 2 -7.31 -4.58 51.05
C PHE A 2 -7.80 -3.13 50.91
N THR A 3 -6.86 -2.19 51.02
CA THR A 3 -7.07 -0.75 51.02
C THR A 3 -7.54 -0.25 49.65
N GLN A 4 -8.71 0.38 49.65
CA GLN A 4 -9.48 0.82 48.48
C GLN A 4 -9.02 2.20 47.93
N GLN A 5 -7.72 2.53 48.02
CA GLN A 5 -7.20 3.89 47.75
C GLN A 5 -6.06 3.99 46.72
N ALA A 6 -5.75 2.93 45.97
CA ALA A 6 -4.93 3.07 44.77
C ALA A 6 -5.85 3.33 43.57
N GLY A 7 -6.05 4.59 43.20
CA GLY A 7 -6.93 5.06 42.12
C GLY A 7 -6.46 4.70 40.71
N GLN A 8 -6.22 3.42 40.42
CA GLN A 8 -6.09 2.92 39.06
C GLN A 8 -7.44 2.36 38.61
N VAL A 9 -8.18 3.19 37.86
CA VAL A 9 -9.39 2.75 37.17
C VAL A 9 -8.96 2.11 35.84
N PHE A 10 -8.93 0.79 35.78
CA PHE A 10 -8.77 0.07 34.53
C PHE A 10 -10.13 0.01 33.81
N LYS A 11 -10.17 0.46 32.56
CA LYS A 11 -11.30 0.19 31.66
C LYS A 11 -10.95 -1.05 30.86
N GLU A 12 -11.48 -2.18 31.29
CA GLU A 12 -11.41 -3.42 30.54
C GLU A 12 -12.49 -3.42 29.44
N TRP A 13 -12.10 -3.76 28.21
CA TRP A 13 -13.01 -3.93 27.09
C TRP A 13 -12.86 -5.34 26.56
N THR A 14 -13.92 -6.13 26.62
CA THR A 14 -14.00 -7.43 25.96
C THR A 14 -14.54 -7.21 24.55
N VAL A 15 -13.66 -7.27 23.55
CA VAL A 15 -14.06 -7.13 22.14
C VAL A 15 -14.28 -8.53 21.54
N PRO A 16 -15.49 -8.85 21.05
CA PRO A 16 -15.74 -10.10 20.36
C PRO A 16 -14.82 -10.27 19.15
N ARG A 17 -14.28 -11.48 18.95
CA ARG A 17 -13.40 -11.79 17.82
C ARG A 17 -14.04 -11.49 16.45
N SER A 18 -15.36 -11.59 16.34
CA SER A 18 -16.13 -11.22 15.15
C SER A 18 -16.04 -9.73 14.82
N GLN A 19 -16.09 -8.84 15.83
CA GLN A 19 -15.93 -7.40 15.61
C GLN A 19 -14.52 -7.04 15.16
N LEU A 20 -13.49 -7.76 15.63
CA LEU A 20 -12.12 -7.58 15.15
C LEU A 20 -11.97 -8.01 13.68
N SER A 21 -12.69 -9.06 13.24
CA SER A 21 -12.70 -9.51 11.84
C SER A 21 -13.41 -8.50 10.95
N GLU A 22 -14.62 -8.06 11.32
CA GLU A 22 -15.36 -7.05 10.57
C GLU A 22 -14.61 -5.72 10.49
N GLN A 23 -13.92 -5.32 11.57
CA GLN A 23 -13.14 -4.11 11.59
C GLN A 23 -11.86 -4.25 10.75
N ALA A 24 -11.22 -5.43 10.74
CA ALA A 24 -10.13 -5.74 9.83
C ALA A 24 -10.57 -5.73 8.36
N GLU A 25 -11.75 -6.27 8.04
CA GLU A 25 -12.34 -6.26 6.70
C GLU A 25 -12.78 -4.86 6.25
N ARG A 26 -13.37 -4.05 7.14
CA ARG A 26 -13.69 -2.64 6.85
C ARG A 26 -12.44 -1.79 6.71
N ASN A 27 -11.39 -2.06 7.50
CA ASN A 27 -10.10 -1.40 7.38
C ASN A 27 -9.37 -1.82 6.10
N SER A 28 -9.53 -3.07 5.66
CA SER A 28 -8.97 -3.54 4.40
C SER A 28 -9.66 -2.92 3.19
N ALA A 29 -10.98 -2.69 3.25
CA ALA A 29 -11.73 -2.08 2.16
C ALA A 29 -11.38 -0.59 1.91
N ASN A 30 -10.93 0.14 2.94
CA ASN A 30 -10.67 1.59 2.86
C ASN A 30 -9.22 1.97 3.19
N TRP A 31 -8.28 1.04 3.09
CA TRP A 31 -6.88 1.25 3.47
C TRP A 31 -6.22 2.46 2.76
N SER A 32 -6.64 2.75 1.54
CA SER A 32 -6.08 3.84 0.73
C SER A 32 -6.52 5.23 1.18
N ARG A 33 -7.68 5.33 1.83
CA ARG A 33 -8.28 6.59 2.29
C ARG A 33 -8.17 6.78 3.80
N ARG A 34 -8.00 5.69 4.56
CA ARG A 34 -7.89 5.72 6.01
C ARG A 34 -6.44 5.66 6.46
N ARG A 35 -6.18 6.25 7.61
CA ARG A 35 -4.87 6.18 8.25
C ARG A 35 -4.68 4.83 8.93
N PRO A 36 -3.44 4.32 8.96
CA PRO A 36 -3.13 3.08 9.67
C PRO A 36 -3.18 3.23 11.20
N TYR A 37 -3.07 4.45 11.75
CA TYR A 37 -3.01 4.68 13.19
C TYR A 37 -4.15 5.58 13.70
N PRO A 38 -4.72 5.27 14.88
CA PRO A 38 -5.71 6.13 15.51
C PRO A 38 -5.11 7.48 15.90
N THR A 39 -5.93 8.52 15.88
CA THR A 39 -5.54 9.87 16.26
C THR A 39 -5.04 9.93 17.70
N PHE A 40 -3.74 10.16 17.88
CA PHE A 40 -3.21 10.56 19.17
C PHE A 40 -3.75 11.95 19.51
N THR A 41 -4.64 12.04 20.48
CA THR A 41 -5.05 13.32 21.07
C THR A 41 -3.99 13.72 22.09
N ALA A 42 -3.06 14.60 21.70
CA ALA A 42 -2.13 15.18 22.66
C ALA A 42 -2.92 15.83 23.81
N ARG A 43 -2.71 15.34 25.04
CA ARG A 43 -3.22 15.99 26.26
C ARG A 43 -2.59 17.39 26.35
N GLY A 44 -3.43 18.37 26.63
CA GLY A 44 -3.28 19.72 26.12
C GLY A 44 -2.16 20.57 26.71
N THR A 45 -1.65 21.46 25.87
CA THR A 45 -1.13 22.77 26.31
C THR A 45 -2.33 23.61 26.78
N ARG A 46 -2.17 24.35 27.89
CA ARG A 46 -3.25 25.13 28.52
C ARG A 46 -3.84 26.15 27.53
N GLY A 47 -5.16 26.17 27.38
CA GLY A 47 -5.92 27.15 26.58
C GLY A 47 -6.61 26.56 25.33
N PRO A 48 -7.56 27.29 24.72
CA PRO A 48 -8.20 26.89 23.47
C PRO A 48 -7.18 26.88 22.33
N ARG A 49 -7.22 25.85 21.47
CA ARG A 49 -6.34 25.77 20.29
C ARG A 49 -6.71 26.86 19.27
N PRO A 50 -5.75 27.38 18.50
CA PRO A 50 -6.05 28.29 17.39
C PRO A 50 -7.04 27.67 16.39
N LEU A 51 -7.93 28.48 15.82
CA LEU A 51 -8.93 28.01 14.84
C LEU A 51 -8.30 27.27 13.67
N VAL A 52 -7.16 27.77 13.18
CA VAL A 52 -6.40 27.14 12.09
C VAL A 52 -5.96 25.73 12.47
N ASP A 53 -5.46 25.51 13.69
CA ASP A 53 -5.05 24.18 14.14
C ASP A 53 -6.24 23.23 14.32
N MET A 54 -7.38 23.75 14.77
CA MET A 54 -8.63 22.98 14.84
C MET A 54 -9.10 22.57 13.44
N ALA A 55 -9.09 23.51 12.48
CA ALA A 55 -9.45 23.24 11.10
C ALA A 55 -8.50 22.22 10.44
N ILE A 56 -7.19 22.35 10.64
CA ILE A 56 -6.21 21.38 10.17
C ILE A 56 -6.49 20.00 10.76
N ASN A 57 -6.84 19.92 12.06
CA ASN A 57 -7.19 18.65 12.68
C ASN A 57 -8.44 18.01 12.05
N VAL A 58 -9.47 18.81 11.77
CA VAL A 58 -10.70 18.32 11.11
C VAL A 58 -10.41 17.86 9.68
N VAL A 59 -9.66 18.64 8.90
CA VAL A 59 -9.24 18.27 7.54
C VAL A 59 -8.44 16.97 7.58
N ALA A 60 -7.52 16.85 8.53
CA ALA A 60 -6.73 15.65 8.73
C ALA A 60 -7.61 14.42 9.05
N GLU A 61 -8.58 14.55 9.95
CA GLU A 61 -9.49 13.47 10.32
C GLU A 61 -10.36 13.01 9.14
N ASN A 62 -10.73 13.93 8.24
CA ASN A 62 -11.60 13.67 7.10
C ASN A 62 -10.85 13.61 5.77
N ILE A 63 -9.52 13.46 5.80
CA ILE A 63 -8.69 13.60 4.59
C ILE A 63 -9.06 12.60 3.48
N GLY A 64 -9.62 11.44 3.85
CA GLY A 64 -10.10 10.44 2.91
C GLY A 64 -11.26 10.89 2.02
N ASP A 65 -12.01 11.93 2.44
CA ASP A 65 -13.17 12.50 1.73
C ASP A 65 -12.86 13.85 1.08
N VAL A 66 -11.64 14.38 1.27
CA VAL A 66 -11.20 15.65 0.69
C VAL A 66 -10.86 15.45 -0.79
N ALA A 67 -11.54 16.18 -1.68
CA ALA A 67 -11.23 16.23 -3.10
C ALA A 67 -10.19 17.32 -3.42
N VAL A 68 -9.57 17.25 -4.60
CA VAL A 68 -8.61 18.27 -5.11
C VAL A 68 -9.20 19.67 -5.01
N GLY A 69 -10.43 19.85 -5.50
CA GLY A 69 -11.11 21.14 -5.49
C GLY A 69 -11.38 21.75 -4.12
N HIS A 70 -11.34 20.97 -3.03
CA HIS A 70 -11.53 21.50 -1.68
C HIS A 70 -10.29 22.23 -1.14
N LEU A 71 -9.13 21.98 -1.72
CA LEU A 71 -7.87 22.61 -1.35
C LEU A 71 -7.48 23.74 -2.30
N ASP A 72 -8.25 23.93 -3.38
CA ASP A 72 -8.04 25.01 -4.34
C ASP A 72 -8.22 26.38 -3.66
N GLY A 73 -7.27 27.28 -3.92
CA GLY A 73 -7.28 28.63 -3.34
C GLY A 73 -6.70 28.73 -1.91
N LEU A 74 -6.31 27.61 -1.28
CA LEU A 74 -5.57 27.68 -0.03
C LEU A 74 -4.13 28.18 -0.27
N PRO A 75 -3.61 29.09 0.58
CA PRO A 75 -2.21 29.48 0.51
C PRO A 75 -1.30 28.25 0.67
N LYS A 76 -0.24 28.18 -0.13
CA LYS A 76 0.72 27.05 -0.09
C LYS A 76 1.33 26.83 1.29
N SER A 77 1.57 27.89 2.05
CA SER A 77 2.04 27.81 3.45
C SER A 77 1.09 27.00 4.34
N LEU A 78 -0.22 27.09 4.10
CA LEU A 78 -1.22 26.31 4.81
C LEU A 78 -1.26 24.86 4.32
N LEU A 79 -1.13 24.63 3.00
CA LEU A 79 -1.02 23.28 2.44
C LEU A 79 0.20 22.53 3.01
N TRP A 80 1.36 23.19 3.11
CA TRP A 80 2.54 22.64 3.76
C TRP A 80 2.33 22.36 5.25
N ARG A 81 1.61 23.24 5.96
CA ARG A 81 1.27 23.02 7.37
C ARG A 81 0.35 21.81 7.55
N ILE A 82 -0.63 21.63 6.66
CA ILE A 82 -1.48 20.43 6.63
C ILE A 82 -0.63 19.20 6.33
N TRP A 83 0.19 19.23 5.26
CA TRP A 83 1.06 18.12 4.89
C TRP A 83 1.95 17.66 6.04
N ARG A 84 2.69 18.57 6.68
CA ARG A 84 3.54 18.25 7.85
C ARG A 84 2.74 17.65 9.00
N PHE A 85 1.51 18.12 9.21
CA PHE A 85 0.61 17.56 10.20
C PHE A 85 0.12 16.14 9.85
N LEU A 86 -0.08 15.84 8.56
CA LEU A 86 -0.41 14.50 8.07
C LEU A 86 0.79 13.56 8.20
N GLU A 87 1.98 14.02 7.78
CA GLU A 87 3.25 13.28 7.83
C GLU A 87 3.56 12.82 9.26
N ALA A 88 3.43 13.72 10.24
CA ALA A 88 3.64 13.42 11.66
C ALA A 88 2.64 12.40 12.24
N ARG A 89 1.50 12.17 11.60
CA ARG A 89 0.40 11.33 12.11
C ARG A 89 0.12 10.09 11.25
N GLY A 90 0.88 9.88 10.19
CA GLY A 90 0.62 8.84 9.19
C GLY A 90 -0.29 9.34 8.08
N VAL A 91 0.29 9.40 6.88
CA VAL A 91 -0.39 9.76 5.61
C VAL A 91 -1.08 8.51 5.05
N CYS A 92 -2.26 8.68 4.45
CA CYS A 92 -2.90 7.63 3.63
C CYS A 92 -2.60 7.85 2.14
N LEU A 93 -2.77 6.83 1.30
CA LEU A 93 -2.45 6.92 -0.13
C LEU A 93 -3.18 8.09 -0.82
N HIS A 94 -4.46 8.29 -0.50
CA HIS A 94 -5.26 9.38 -1.06
C HIS A 94 -4.66 10.75 -0.74
N ALA A 95 -4.30 10.97 0.52
CA ALA A 95 -3.65 12.20 0.95
C ALA A 95 -2.29 12.39 0.24
N TRP A 96 -1.50 11.32 0.12
CA TRP A 96 -0.23 11.39 -0.60
C TRP A 96 -0.43 11.81 -2.06
N LYS A 97 -1.37 11.19 -2.79
CA LYS A 97 -1.68 11.56 -4.19
C LYS A 97 -2.13 13.01 -4.34
N LEU A 98 -2.88 13.50 -3.36
CA LEU A 98 -3.40 14.86 -3.34
C LEU A 98 -2.27 15.88 -3.18
N PHE A 99 -1.45 15.70 -2.15
CA PHE A 99 -0.40 16.64 -1.80
C PHE A 99 0.84 16.50 -2.68
N SER A 100 1.14 15.32 -3.23
CA SER A 100 2.24 15.18 -4.19
C SER A 100 2.00 16.05 -5.41
N LYS A 101 0.78 16.07 -5.97
CA LYS A 101 0.45 16.97 -7.09
C LYS A 101 0.52 18.44 -6.71
N LEU A 102 -0.03 18.82 -5.56
CA LEU A 102 -0.12 20.24 -5.15
C LEU A 102 1.21 20.84 -4.71
N LEU A 103 2.15 20.03 -4.19
CA LEU A 103 3.39 20.52 -3.56
C LEU A 103 4.66 20.18 -4.35
N LEU A 104 4.65 19.23 -5.30
CA LEU A 104 5.86 18.89 -6.08
C LEU A 104 6.28 19.96 -7.10
N GLU A 105 5.41 20.92 -7.42
CA GLU A 105 5.66 21.97 -8.43
C GLU A 105 6.69 23.04 -8.00
N GLU A 106 7.02 23.18 -6.71
CA GLU A 106 8.00 24.17 -6.22
C GLU A 106 9.40 23.57 -6.07
N ASP A 107 10.46 24.39 -6.01
CA ASP A 107 11.87 23.94 -6.03
C ASP A 107 12.52 23.84 -4.62
N ASP A 108 11.80 24.21 -3.57
CA ASP A 108 12.34 24.24 -2.20
C ASP A 108 12.11 22.94 -1.41
N GLU A 109 13.08 22.59 -0.55
CA GLU A 109 13.17 21.44 0.38
C GLU A 109 12.01 20.42 0.33
N LYS A 110 12.05 19.56 -0.68
CA LYS A 110 11.09 18.45 -0.80
C LYS A 110 11.47 17.32 0.15
N THR A 111 10.55 16.93 1.03
CA THR A 111 10.72 15.72 1.84
C THR A 111 10.55 14.48 0.98
N LEU A 112 11.31 13.41 1.27
CA LEU A 112 11.17 12.12 0.58
C LEU A 112 9.73 11.57 0.63
N GLY A 113 8.94 11.99 1.63
CA GLY A 113 7.53 11.62 1.79
C GLY A 113 6.62 12.11 0.66
N LEU A 114 6.98 13.20 -0.04
CA LEU A 114 6.22 13.66 -1.23
C LEU A 114 6.50 12.80 -2.46
N TYR A 115 7.73 12.30 -2.60
CA TYR A 115 8.12 11.45 -3.74
C TYR A 115 7.72 9.99 -3.59
N ARG A 116 7.59 9.50 -2.35
CA ARG A 116 7.37 8.08 -2.10
C ARG A 116 6.39 7.86 -0.97
N PHE A 117 5.32 7.13 -1.29
CA PHE A 117 4.44 6.50 -0.31
C PHE A 117 4.78 5.02 -0.15
N ARG A 118 4.76 4.52 1.09
CA ARG A 118 4.95 3.10 1.40
C ARG A 118 3.90 2.67 2.41
N GLN A 119 3.17 1.61 2.09
CA GLN A 119 2.25 0.94 3.00
C GLN A 119 2.59 -0.55 3.08
N HIS A 120 2.58 -1.09 4.29
CA HIS A 120 2.66 -2.53 4.53
C HIS A 120 1.35 -3.01 5.15
N ILE A 121 0.84 -4.15 4.69
CA ILE A 121 -0.43 -4.73 5.14
C ILE A 121 -0.12 -6.14 5.66
N CYS A 122 -0.18 -6.33 6.98
CA CYS A 122 0.22 -7.60 7.60
C CYS A 122 -0.81 -8.73 7.46
N ARG A 123 -2.08 -8.39 7.20
CA ARG A 123 -3.19 -9.35 7.09
C ARG A 123 -4.12 -8.91 5.97
N PRO A 124 -3.74 -9.14 4.71
CA PRO A 124 -4.64 -8.88 3.61
C PRO A 124 -5.84 -9.82 3.68
N GLY A 125 -7.01 -9.33 3.27
CA GLY A 125 -8.16 -10.19 3.00
C GLY A 125 -8.03 -10.83 1.62
N ASP A 126 -9.07 -11.52 1.19
CA ASP A 126 -8.97 -12.45 0.05
C ASP A 126 -9.07 -11.78 -1.33
N ASN A 127 -9.45 -10.50 -1.41
CA ASN A 127 -9.65 -9.81 -2.68
C ASN A 127 -8.48 -8.87 -3.01
N LEU A 128 -7.67 -9.25 -3.99
CA LEU A 128 -6.50 -8.47 -4.44
C LEU A 128 -6.90 -7.11 -5.04
N THR A 129 -8.03 -7.05 -5.75
CA THR A 129 -8.52 -5.83 -6.41
C THR A 129 -8.70 -4.67 -5.43
N ARG A 130 -9.07 -4.94 -4.17
CA ARG A 130 -9.18 -3.90 -3.12
C ARG A 130 -7.85 -3.18 -2.85
N TYR A 131 -6.73 -3.85 -3.09
CA TYR A 131 -5.38 -3.31 -2.91
C TYR A 131 -4.82 -2.72 -4.20
N THR A 132 -5.11 -3.33 -5.35
CA THR A 132 -4.57 -2.86 -6.63
C THR A 132 -5.35 -1.70 -7.22
N GLN A 133 -6.68 -1.65 -7.07
CA GLN A 133 -7.51 -0.58 -7.64
C GLN A 133 -7.07 0.82 -7.20
N PRO A 134 -6.78 1.10 -5.90
CA PRO A 134 -6.25 2.40 -5.50
C PRO A 134 -4.82 2.67 -6.00
N LEU A 135 -4.05 1.65 -6.35
CA LEU A 135 -2.68 1.77 -6.87
C LEU A 135 -2.63 1.95 -8.39
N THR A 136 -3.68 1.56 -9.11
CA THR A 136 -3.77 1.75 -10.56
C THR A 136 -3.89 3.25 -10.91
N SER A 137 -3.05 3.71 -11.83
CA SER A 137 -3.07 5.06 -12.40
C SER A 137 -3.05 4.98 -13.93
N PRO A 138 -4.20 5.15 -14.60
CA PRO A 138 -4.28 5.05 -16.06
C PRO A 138 -3.38 6.05 -16.79
N ASN A 139 -3.25 7.27 -16.24
CA ASN A 139 -2.42 8.34 -16.82
C ASN A 139 -0.97 8.32 -16.31
N VAL A 140 -0.57 7.26 -15.59
CA VAL A 140 0.79 7.09 -15.05
C VAL A 140 1.25 8.31 -14.24
N GLU A 141 0.41 8.78 -13.32
CA GLU A 141 0.75 9.92 -12.45
C GLU A 141 1.80 9.55 -11.39
N PHE A 142 1.98 8.26 -11.14
CA PHE A 142 2.97 7.70 -10.23
C PHE A 142 3.26 6.24 -10.59
N ILE A 143 4.46 5.77 -10.23
CA ILE A 143 4.88 4.38 -10.42
C ILE A 143 4.53 3.56 -9.17
N THR A 144 3.97 2.37 -9.38
CA THR A 144 3.66 1.41 -8.32
C THR A 144 4.76 0.37 -8.19
N HIS A 145 5.23 0.17 -6.95
CA HIS A 145 6.03 -0.99 -6.54
C HIS A 145 5.15 -1.88 -5.67
N PHE A 146 4.83 -3.07 -6.17
CA PHE A 146 3.97 -4.02 -5.48
C PHE A 146 4.80 -5.22 -5.00
N VAL A 147 4.69 -5.52 -3.71
CA VAL A 147 5.38 -6.65 -3.07
C VAL A 147 4.34 -7.54 -2.40
N LEU A 148 4.31 -8.80 -2.81
CA LEU A 148 3.48 -9.83 -2.21
C LEU A 148 4.38 -10.83 -1.47
N THR A 149 4.18 -10.96 -0.16
CA THR A 149 4.97 -11.85 0.71
C THR A 149 4.12 -12.42 1.85
N GLY A 150 4.26 -13.73 2.10
CA GLY A 150 3.60 -14.45 3.20
C GLY A 150 2.07 -14.55 3.07
N GLY A 151 1.45 -15.50 3.79
CA GLY A 151 0.03 -15.52 4.25
C GLY A 151 -1.15 -15.04 3.38
N CYS A 152 -1.01 -14.83 2.08
CA CYS A 152 -2.04 -14.23 1.20
C CYS A 152 -2.70 -15.28 0.30
N ALA A 153 -3.96 -15.64 0.55
CA ALA A 153 -4.69 -16.64 -0.23
C ALA A 153 -5.27 -16.12 -1.56
N PHE A 154 -4.50 -15.33 -2.32
CA PHE A 154 -4.92 -14.84 -3.63
C PHE A 154 -4.91 -15.95 -4.68
N THR A 155 -5.81 -15.84 -5.66
CA THR A 155 -5.90 -16.82 -6.75
C THR A 155 -4.95 -16.49 -7.89
N THR A 156 -4.68 -17.46 -8.77
CA THR A 156 -3.93 -17.22 -10.02
C THR A 156 -4.63 -16.17 -10.90
N HIS A 157 -5.97 -16.14 -10.89
CA HIS A 157 -6.75 -15.14 -11.63
C HIS A 157 -6.49 -13.72 -11.11
N ASP A 158 -6.43 -13.55 -9.78
CA ASP A 158 -6.10 -12.26 -9.18
C ASP A 158 -4.73 -11.77 -9.66
N LEU A 159 -3.73 -12.67 -9.70
CA LEU A 159 -2.39 -12.33 -10.18
C LEU A 159 -2.36 -12.01 -11.68
N LEU A 160 -3.21 -12.63 -12.50
CA LEU A 160 -3.32 -12.30 -13.94
C LEU A 160 -3.72 -10.83 -14.12
N CYS A 161 -4.63 -10.31 -13.29
CA CYS A 161 -5.08 -8.92 -13.38
C CYS A 161 -3.97 -7.88 -13.13
N LEU A 162 -2.84 -8.27 -12.52
CA LEU A 162 -1.71 -7.35 -12.30
C LEU A 162 -1.09 -6.85 -13.60
N ALA A 163 -1.10 -7.66 -14.67
CA ALA A 163 -0.51 -7.27 -15.95
C ALA A 163 -1.28 -6.15 -16.67
N ALA A 164 -2.54 -5.94 -16.30
CA ALA A 164 -3.35 -4.82 -16.80
C ALA A 164 -3.05 -3.48 -16.09
N MET A 165 -2.13 -3.44 -15.12
CA MET A 165 -1.78 -2.20 -14.41
C MET A 165 -0.74 -1.39 -15.22
N PRO A 166 -1.11 -0.25 -15.82
CA PRO A 166 -0.21 0.49 -16.71
C PRO A 166 0.95 1.16 -15.96
N ASN A 167 0.76 1.46 -14.67
CA ASN A 167 1.74 2.15 -13.86
C ASN A 167 2.55 1.23 -12.93
N LEU A 168 2.47 -0.09 -13.11
CA LEU A 168 3.26 -1.03 -12.32
C LEU A 168 4.70 -1.06 -12.81
N GLY A 169 5.63 -0.57 -11.99
CA GLY A 169 7.05 -0.49 -12.33
C GLY A 169 7.92 -1.57 -11.71
N ALA A 170 7.49 -2.13 -10.57
CA ALA A 170 8.19 -3.22 -9.90
C ALA A 170 7.18 -4.19 -9.28
N LEU A 171 7.36 -5.48 -9.55
CA LEU A 171 6.56 -6.57 -9.01
C LEU A 171 7.47 -7.59 -8.32
N GLU A 172 7.24 -7.80 -7.03
CA GLU A 172 7.93 -8.82 -6.25
C GLU A 172 6.93 -9.83 -5.69
N LEU A 173 7.10 -11.10 -6.03
CA LEU A 173 6.36 -12.23 -5.48
C LEU A 173 7.34 -13.09 -4.69
N ILE A 174 7.23 -13.06 -3.36
CA ILE A 174 8.19 -13.72 -2.46
C ILE A 174 7.46 -14.78 -1.64
N GLN A 175 7.62 -16.03 -2.03
CA GLN A 175 7.08 -17.18 -1.31
C GLN A 175 7.75 -17.30 0.07
N PRO A 176 7.00 -17.45 1.17
CA PRO A 176 7.56 -17.64 2.50
C PRO A 176 8.22 -19.02 2.62
N ALA A 177 9.29 -19.11 3.41
CA ALA A 177 10.00 -20.38 3.64
C ALA A 177 9.24 -21.33 4.61
N ASP A 178 8.36 -20.79 5.46
CA ASP A 178 7.75 -21.46 6.61
C ASP A 178 6.39 -22.15 6.30
N GLU A 179 5.70 -22.67 7.33
CA GLU A 179 4.39 -23.38 7.27
C GLU A 179 3.27 -22.64 6.51
N GLN A 180 3.44 -21.34 6.24
CA GLN A 180 2.52 -20.52 5.46
C GLN A 180 2.62 -20.72 3.93
N ARG A 181 3.52 -21.62 3.46
CA ARG A 181 3.63 -22.01 2.05
C ARG A 181 2.29 -22.38 1.41
N GLY A 182 1.44 -23.12 2.13
CA GLY A 182 0.16 -23.62 1.59
C GLY A 182 -0.85 -22.53 1.24
N ASN A 183 -0.69 -21.32 1.77
CA ASN A 183 -1.60 -20.20 1.55
C ASN A 183 -1.04 -19.15 0.58
N PHE A 184 0.12 -19.35 -0.05
CA PHE A 184 0.69 -18.40 -1.00
C PHE A 184 0.25 -18.74 -2.44
N PRO A 185 -0.05 -17.74 -3.31
CA PRO A 185 -0.48 -18.03 -4.67
C PRO A 185 0.61 -18.76 -5.45
N ARG A 186 0.20 -19.79 -6.18
CA ARG A 186 1.11 -20.58 -7.02
C ARG A 186 1.51 -19.78 -8.26
N VAL A 187 2.76 -19.33 -8.29
CA VAL A 187 3.37 -18.71 -9.47
C VAL A 187 3.93 -19.80 -10.35
N SER A 188 3.28 -20.08 -11.47
CA SER A 188 3.66 -21.13 -12.43
C SER A 188 3.99 -20.54 -13.80
N ASP A 189 4.66 -21.32 -14.65
CA ASP A 189 4.88 -20.97 -16.06
C ASP A 189 3.59 -20.59 -16.78
N GLY A 190 2.46 -21.21 -16.42
CA GLY A 190 1.15 -20.90 -16.99
C GLY A 190 0.68 -19.48 -16.64
N LEU A 191 0.98 -18.99 -15.43
CA LEU A 191 0.69 -17.61 -15.04
C LEU A 191 1.54 -16.61 -15.83
N ILE A 192 2.84 -16.89 -15.93
CA ILE A 192 3.78 -16.03 -16.67
C ILE A 192 3.41 -15.98 -18.14
N ARG A 193 3.09 -17.13 -18.74
CA ARG A 193 2.59 -17.20 -20.12
C ARG A 193 1.27 -16.44 -20.26
N GLY A 194 0.35 -16.61 -19.32
CA GLY A 194 -0.92 -15.88 -19.30
C GLY A 194 -0.73 -14.36 -19.27
N TRP A 195 0.27 -13.84 -18.54
CA TRP A 195 0.61 -12.42 -18.61
C TRP A 195 1.07 -12.01 -20.01
N THR A 196 1.92 -12.81 -20.67
CA THR A 196 2.42 -12.47 -22.01
C THR A 196 1.40 -12.56 -23.12
N GLU A 197 0.30 -13.27 -22.89
CA GLU A 197 -0.82 -13.41 -23.82
C GLU A 197 -1.83 -12.27 -23.70
N MET A 198 -1.72 -11.40 -22.69
CA MET A 198 -2.58 -10.22 -22.57
C MET A 198 -2.14 -9.09 -23.51
N ASP A 199 -3.08 -8.21 -23.83
CA ASP A 199 -2.82 -7.03 -24.63
C ASP A 199 -1.98 -6.02 -23.82
N ASP A 200 -0.79 -5.68 -24.34
CA ASP A 200 0.18 -4.75 -23.74
C ASP A 200 0.44 -5.00 -22.23
N PRO A 201 1.01 -6.16 -21.88
CA PRO A 201 1.17 -6.52 -20.49
C PRO A 201 2.31 -5.73 -19.87
N PHE A 202 2.05 -5.17 -18.68
CA PHE A 202 3.07 -4.53 -17.86
C PHE A 202 3.89 -3.45 -18.60
N PRO A 203 3.26 -2.40 -19.16
CA PRO A 203 3.93 -1.48 -20.07
C PRO A 203 5.13 -0.74 -19.45
N LEU A 204 5.13 -0.56 -18.13
CA LEU A 204 6.20 0.14 -17.39
C LEU A 204 6.99 -0.76 -16.42
N LEU A 205 6.75 -2.07 -16.41
CA LEU A 205 7.39 -2.96 -15.46
C LEU A 205 8.87 -3.09 -15.80
N ARG A 206 9.72 -2.60 -14.90
CA ARG A 206 11.18 -2.67 -15.02
C ARG A 206 11.77 -3.78 -14.18
N ILE A 207 11.14 -4.10 -13.06
CA ILE A 207 11.65 -5.09 -12.10
C ILE A 207 10.59 -6.17 -11.93
N LEU A 208 10.93 -7.41 -12.31
CA LEU A 208 10.13 -8.58 -11.99
C LEU A 208 10.98 -9.50 -11.13
N ARG A 209 10.49 -9.81 -9.94
CA ARG A 209 11.21 -10.61 -8.96
C ARG A 209 10.28 -11.68 -8.41
N ILE A 210 10.52 -12.93 -8.78
CA ILE A 210 9.75 -14.08 -8.29
C ILE A 210 10.71 -14.95 -7.48
N TRP A 211 10.35 -15.25 -6.23
CA TRP A 211 11.09 -16.16 -5.35
C TRP A 211 10.13 -17.27 -4.96
N GLY A 212 10.46 -18.49 -5.37
CA GLY A 212 9.70 -19.71 -5.12
C GLY A 212 10.52 -20.92 -5.54
N ASP A 213 10.18 -22.09 -5.01
CA ASP A 213 11.08 -23.25 -5.02
C ASP A 213 10.84 -24.24 -6.17
N GLU A 214 9.67 -24.30 -6.81
CA GLU A 214 9.33 -25.55 -7.54
C GLU A 214 8.54 -25.44 -8.87
N HIS A 215 8.14 -24.25 -9.34
CA HIS A 215 7.10 -24.17 -10.40
C HIS A 215 7.34 -23.20 -11.57
N THR A 216 8.49 -22.54 -11.59
CA THR A 216 8.94 -21.76 -12.74
C THR A 216 10.05 -22.54 -13.43
N SER A 217 9.93 -22.80 -14.74
CA SER A 217 10.96 -23.47 -15.57
C SER A 217 11.65 -22.48 -16.50
N GLN A 218 12.79 -22.85 -17.10
CA GLN A 218 13.56 -21.97 -17.99
C GLN A 218 12.71 -21.43 -19.16
N ASN A 219 11.63 -22.13 -19.53
CA ASN A 219 10.69 -21.69 -20.55
C ASN A 219 9.95 -20.40 -20.17
N SER A 220 9.81 -20.10 -18.87
CA SER A 220 9.26 -18.83 -18.40
C SER A 220 10.12 -17.63 -18.80
N LEU A 221 11.45 -17.79 -18.93
CA LEU A 221 12.36 -16.71 -19.34
C LEU A 221 12.06 -16.21 -20.76
N TYR A 222 11.71 -17.13 -21.67
CA TYR A 222 11.29 -16.77 -23.02
C TYR A 222 9.97 -16.00 -23.04
N SER A 223 9.10 -16.27 -22.07
CA SER A 223 7.84 -15.53 -21.92
C SER A 223 8.13 -14.14 -21.37
N VAL A 224 8.92 -14.04 -20.31
CA VAL A 224 9.27 -12.77 -19.64
C VAL A 224 10.02 -11.78 -20.55
N SER A 225 10.79 -12.27 -21.54
CA SER A 225 11.47 -11.40 -22.51
C SER A 225 10.53 -10.61 -23.41
N LYS A 226 9.24 -10.96 -23.45
CA LYS A 226 8.21 -10.23 -24.21
C LYS A 226 7.69 -8.99 -23.49
N PHE A 227 8.06 -8.77 -22.23
CA PHE A 227 7.63 -7.57 -21.51
C PHE A 227 8.38 -6.33 -22.03
N PRO A 228 7.66 -5.25 -22.38
CA PRO A 228 8.20 -4.16 -23.19
C PRO A 228 9.29 -3.33 -22.48
N SER A 229 9.20 -3.20 -21.16
CA SER A 229 10.06 -2.30 -20.37
C SER A 229 10.93 -3.02 -19.33
N LEU A 230 10.99 -4.35 -19.37
CA LEU A 230 11.66 -5.13 -18.33
C LEU A 230 13.17 -4.96 -18.39
N ALA A 231 13.77 -4.57 -17.27
CA ALA A 231 15.19 -4.26 -17.18
C ALA A 231 15.95 -5.17 -16.19
N LEU A 232 15.27 -5.63 -15.12
CA LEU A 232 15.89 -6.43 -14.07
C LEU A 232 15.06 -7.68 -13.76
N LEU A 233 15.70 -8.83 -13.95
CA LEU A 233 15.27 -10.14 -13.49
C LEU A 233 16.38 -10.68 -12.57
N PRO A 234 16.15 -10.84 -11.25
CA PRO A 234 17.20 -11.27 -10.34
C PRO A 234 17.62 -12.73 -10.57
N VAL A 235 18.93 -12.99 -10.41
CA VAL A 235 19.58 -14.29 -10.66
C VAL A 235 19.07 -15.42 -9.76
N ALA A 236 18.47 -15.13 -8.60
CA ALA A 236 17.84 -16.15 -7.77
C ALA A 236 16.68 -16.89 -8.48
N LEU A 237 16.05 -16.26 -9.48
CA LEU A 237 15.15 -16.96 -10.39
C LEU A 237 15.94 -17.97 -11.23
N LEU A 238 17.08 -17.59 -11.80
CA LEU A 238 17.94 -18.45 -12.62
C LEU A 238 18.51 -19.65 -11.85
N ASP A 239 18.81 -19.50 -10.56
CA ASP A 239 19.34 -20.61 -9.74
C ASP A 239 18.27 -21.67 -9.44
N ALA A 240 17.02 -21.26 -9.14
CA ALA A 240 15.88 -22.17 -9.02
C ALA A 240 15.50 -22.83 -10.35
N LEU A 241 15.84 -22.19 -11.47
CA LEU A 241 15.63 -22.69 -12.84
C LEU A 241 16.77 -23.61 -13.34
N CYS A 242 17.89 -23.69 -12.62
CA CYS A 242 19.08 -24.48 -12.98
C CYS A 242 19.30 -25.70 -12.08
N THR A 243 18.49 -25.91 -11.05
CA THR A 243 18.50 -27.16 -10.28
C THR A 243 17.73 -28.25 -11.05
N PRO A 244 18.35 -29.42 -11.31
CA PRO A 244 17.79 -30.49 -12.14
C PRO A 244 16.58 -31.21 -11.53
#